data_AF-A0A7Y7CGP1-F1
#
_entry.id   AF-A0A7Y7CGP1-F1
#
_cell.length_a   1.000
_cell.length_b   1.000
_cell.length_c   1.000
_cell.angle_alpha   90.00
_cell.angle_beta   90.00
_cell.angle_gamma   90.00
#
_symmetry.space_group_name_H-M   'P 1'
#
loop_
_entity.id
_entity.type
_entity.pdbx_description
1 polymer ?
#
loop_
_entity_poly.entity_id
_entity_poly.type
_entity_poly.pdbx_seq_one_letter_code
_entity_poly.pdbx_strand_id
1 'polypeptide(L)'
;INQQKENAELKDKVNKELEEKIKDRTRQLEEKNLLLASTNQKLIEQTKDINAINSKLDLDNWKLKNNIKEILQDRLINKNLNLEQFQKIFSDQQTCYRFLEKLKWGNGYHCSKCGNTKYNEGKTKFMRRCSKCGYNESVTSNSIFHGIRFPIEKAFFILYVTNNRQKEYTLDQLSEMLDLRRNTIWNFKKKIESVYDSDSSKSSTVLVHNLFSTHLN
;
A
#
# COMPACT_ATOMS: atom_id res chain seq x y z
N ILE A 1 12.35 -9.74 -90.85
CA ILE A 1 12.34 -8.27 -90.71
C ILE A 1 11.02 -7.78 -90.10
N ASN A 2 9.83 -8.15 -90.63
CA ASN A 2 8.53 -7.74 -90.05
C ASN A 2 8.32 -8.15 -88.59
N GLN A 3 8.63 -9.40 -88.24
CA GLN A 3 8.39 -9.95 -86.88
C GLN A 3 9.21 -9.27 -85.77
N GLN A 4 10.42 -8.77 -86.08
CA GLN A 4 11.24 -8.02 -85.12
C GLN A 4 10.71 -6.59 -84.91
N LYS A 5 10.12 -6.00 -85.95
CA LYS A 5 9.55 -4.66 -85.90
C LYS A 5 8.25 -4.64 -85.07
N GLU A 6 7.39 -5.61 -85.31
CA GLU A 6 6.15 -5.83 -84.55
C GLU A 6 6.43 -6.13 -83.06
N ASN A 7 7.45 -6.95 -82.77
CA ASN A 7 7.88 -7.20 -81.38
C ASN A 7 8.47 -5.96 -80.69
N ALA A 8 9.14 -5.07 -81.43
CA ALA A 8 9.66 -3.81 -80.87
C ALA A 8 8.49 -2.86 -80.54
N GLU A 9 7.53 -2.72 -81.44
CA GLU A 9 6.34 -1.89 -81.25
C GLU A 9 5.46 -2.39 -80.08
N LEU A 10 5.27 -3.72 -79.95
CA LEU A 10 4.57 -4.32 -78.81
C LEU A 10 5.31 -4.09 -77.49
N LYS A 11 6.65 -4.19 -77.48
CA LYS A 11 7.46 -3.90 -76.29
C LYS A 11 7.36 -2.44 -75.88
N ASP A 12 7.44 -1.52 -76.82
CA ASP A 12 7.32 -0.09 -76.53
C ASP A 12 5.93 0.26 -75.99
N LYS A 13 4.87 -0.35 -76.54
CA LYS A 13 3.51 -0.19 -76.03
C LYS A 13 3.36 -0.73 -74.60
N VAL A 14 3.85 -1.94 -74.33
CA VAL A 14 3.80 -2.56 -73.00
C VAL A 14 4.66 -1.78 -71.99
N ASN A 15 5.85 -1.33 -72.39
CA ASN A 15 6.72 -0.51 -71.53
C ASN A 15 6.03 0.79 -71.15
N LYS A 16 5.39 1.48 -72.10
CA LYS A 16 4.64 2.70 -71.83
C LYS A 16 3.44 2.47 -70.89
N GLU A 17 2.68 1.40 -71.10
CA GLU A 17 1.58 1.02 -70.20
C GLU A 17 2.08 0.66 -68.78
N LEU A 18 3.26 0.02 -68.68
CA LEU A 18 3.88 -0.33 -67.41
C LEU A 18 4.38 0.91 -66.67
N GLU A 19 5.00 1.86 -67.38
CA GLU A 19 5.43 3.14 -66.82
C GLU A 19 4.25 3.95 -66.27
N GLU A 20 3.12 3.99 -66.98
CA GLU A 20 1.90 4.64 -66.47
C GLU A 20 1.36 3.96 -65.22
N LYS A 21 1.31 2.62 -65.19
CA LYS A 21 0.89 1.86 -63.99
C LYS A 21 1.83 2.06 -62.81
N ILE A 22 3.14 2.09 -63.04
CA ILE A 22 4.14 2.36 -61.99
C ILE A 22 3.94 3.77 -61.44
N LYS A 23 3.73 4.77 -62.32
CA LYS A 23 3.49 6.15 -61.91
C LYS A 23 2.24 6.28 -61.04
N ASP A 24 1.14 5.63 -61.43
CA ASP A 24 -0.09 5.67 -60.65
C ASP A 24 0.04 4.94 -59.29
N ARG A 25 0.71 3.78 -59.29
CA ARG A 25 1.02 3.02 -58.06
C ARG A 25 1.89 3.81 -57.10
N THR A 26 2.91 4.50 -57.61
CA THR A 26 3.81 5.36 -56.82
C THR A 26 3.03 6.52 -56.20
N ARG A 27 2.13 7.15 -56.95
CA ARG A 27 1.25 8.21 -56.43
C ARG A 27 0.35 7.72 -55.29
N GLN A 28 -0.28 6.55 -55.47
CA GLN A 28 -1.12 5.94 -54.42
C GLN A 28 -0.31 5.57 -53.17
N LEU A 29 0.93 5.13 -53.33
CA LEU A 29 1.83 4.83 -52.20
C LEU A 29 2.24 6.09 -51.45
N GLU A 30 2.54 7.18 -52.16
CA GLU A 30 2.83 8.48 -51.55
C GLU A 30 1.65 9.02 -50.75
N GLU A 31 0.43 8.98 -51.31
CA GLU A 31 -0.78 9.38 -50.61
C GLU A 31 -1.01 8.56 -49.33
N LYS A 32 -0.84 7.23 -49.40
CA LYS A 32 -0.96 6.36 -48.22
C LYS A 32 0.15 6.61 -47.18
N ASN A 33 1.38 6.85 -47.62
CA ASN A 33 2.49 7.15 -46.72
C ASN A 33 2.26 8.46 -45.96
N LEU A 34 1.72 9.49 -46.62
CA LEU A 34 1.34 10.74 -45.98
C LEU A 34 0.22 10.54 -44.94
N LEU A 35 -0.82 9.77 -45.30
CA LEU A 35 -1.90 9.44 -44.36
C LEU A 35 -1.38 8.67 -43.15
N LEU A 36 -0.51 7.67 -43.37
CA LEU A 36 0.10 6.86 -42.33
C LEU A 36 0.94 7.72 -41.38
N ALA A 37 1.74 8.65 -41.92
CA ALA A 37 2.51 9.60 -41.13
C ALA A 37 1.59 10.45 -40.22
N SER A 38 0.49 10.97 -40.77
CA SER A 38 -0.48 11.75 -39.98
C SER A 38 -1.15 10.92 -38.89
N THR A 39 -1.46 9.65 -39.17
CA THR A 39 -2.12 8.74 -38.22
C THR A 39 -1.16 8.33 -37.11
N ASN A 40 0.08 8.01 -37.46
CA ASN A 40 1.14 7.71 -36.50
C ASN A 40 1.37 8.88 -35.55
N GLN A 41 1.36 10.11 -36.06
CA GLN A 41 1.48 11.30 -35.22
C GLN A 41 0.32 11.42 -34.22
N LYS A 42 -0.93 11.17 -34.67
CA LYS A 42 -2.11 11.14 -33.77
C LYS A 42 -2.00 10.06 -32.70
N LEU A 43 -1.53 8.86 -33.07
CA LEU A 43 -1.34 7.75 -32.11
C LEU A 43 -0.29 8.08 -31.05
N ILE A 44 0.81 8.72 -31.45
CA ILE A 44 1.84 9.18 -30.52
C ILE A 44 1.25 10.18 -29.53
N GLU A 45 0.43 11.12 -30.00
CA GLU A 45 -0.20 12.12 -29.13
C GLU A 45 -1.19 11.48 -28.15
N GLN A 46 -2.07 10.59 -28.64
CA GLN A 46 -2.98 9.84 -27.79
C GLN A 46 -2.25 8.98 -26.75
N THR A 47 -1.10 8.41 -27.09
CA THR A 47 -0.28 7.63 -26.16
C THR A 47 0.25 8.52 -25.03
N LYS A 48 0.67 9.76 -25.32
CA LYS A 48 1.09 10.71 -24.28
C LYS A 48 -0.08 11.06 -23.36
N ASP A 49 -1.26 11.30 -23.92
CA ASP A 49 -2.47 11.61 -23.14
C ASP A 49 -2.84 10.45 -22.20
N ILE A 50 -2.84 9.22 -22.72
CA ILE A 50 -3.09 8.00 -21.92
C ILE A 50 -2.08 7.90 -20.78
N ASN A 51 -0.79 8.11 -21.06
CA ASN A 51 0.25 8.03 -20.03
C ASN A 51 0.10 9.10 -18.94
N ALA A 52 -0.27 10.33 -19.32
CA ALA A 52 -0.55 11.40 -18.37
C ALA A 52 -1.76 11.06 -17.48
N ILE A 53 -2.84 10.55 -18.08
CA ILE A 53 -4.05 10.12 -17.36
C ILE A 53 -3.72 8.95 -16.41
N ASN A 54 -2.99 7.94 -16.87
CA ASN A 54 -2.60 6.80 -16.04
C ASN A 54 -1.77 7.23 -14.83
N SER A 55 -0.79 8.12 -15.04
CA SER A 55 0.03 8.67 -13.94
C SER A 55 -0.83 9.40 -12.90
N LYS A 56 -1.85 10.14 -13.36
CA LYS A 56 -2.79 10.84 -12.49
C LYS A 56 -3.69 9.87 -11.71
N LEU A 57 -4.20 8.84 -12.39
CA LEU A 57 -4.99 7.78 -11.76
C LEU A 57 -4.20 7.04 -10.69
N ASP A 58 -2.93 6.72 -10.94
CA ASP A 58 -2.07 6.05 -9.97
C ASP A 58 -1.85 6.90 -8.71
N LEU A 59 -1.62 8.21 -8.89
CA LEU A 59 -1.50 9.14 -7.77
C LEU A 59 -2.80 9.21 -6.96
N ASP A 60 -3.95 9.30 -7.61
CA ASP A 60 -5.24 9.40 -6.94
C ASP A 60 -5.62 8.07 -6.27
N ASN A 61 -5.31 6.93 -6.89
CA ASN A 61 -5.43 5.60 -6.28
C ASN A 61 -4.55 5.48 -5.03
N TRP A 62 -3.32 5.99 -5.07
CA TRP A 62 -2.43 6.01 -3.92
C TRP A 62 -3.00 6.89 -2.80
N LYS A 63 -3.51 8.08 -3.11
CA LYS A 63 -4.16 8.98 -2.14
C LYS A 63 -5.40 8.34 -1.52
N LEU A 64 -6.26 7.74 -2.33
CA LEU A 64 -7.46 7.05 -1.87
C LEU A 64 -7.11 5.90 -0.91
N LYS A 65 -6.12 5.07 -1.26
CA LYS A 65 -5.64 3.99 -0.37
C LYS A 65 -5.13 4.53 0.96
N ASN A 66 -4.43 5.67 0.96
CA ASN A 66 -3.95 6.30 2.19
C ASN A 66 -5.09 6.91 3.01
N ASN A 67 -6.00 7.65 2.39
CA ASN A 67 -7.17 8.23 3.07
C ASN A 67 -8.05 7.14 3.69
N ILE A 68 -8.26 6.02 2.99
CA ILE A 68 -8.97 4.85 3.54
C ILE A 68 -8.23 4.33 4.77
N LYS A 69 -6.90 4.20 4.71
CA LYS A 69 -6.09 3.75 5.85
C LYS A 69 -6.18 4.70 7.04
N GLU A 70 -6.22 6.00 6.81
CA GLU A 70 -6.37 7.03 7.83
C GLU A 70 -7.77 7.02 8.44
N ILE A 71 -8.83 6.99 7.63
CA ILE A 71 -10.22 6.89 8.09
C ILE A 71 -10.44 5.60 8.89
N LEU A 72 -9.84 4.48 8.47
CA LEU A 72 -9.93 3.21 9.21
C LEU A 72 -9.15 3.26 10.52
N GLN A 73 -8.03 3.99 10.56
CA GLN A 73 -7.31 4.30 11.79
C GLN A 73 -8.13 5.19 12.74
N ASP A 74 -8.89 6.15 12.22
CA ASP A 74 -9.82 6.96 13.01
C ASP A 74 -11.01 6.14 13.51
N ARG A 75 -11.49 5.17 12.73
CA ARG A 75 -12.58 4.25 13.15
C ARG A 75 -12.14 3.24 14.22
N LEU A 76 -10.86 2.85 14.25
CA LEU A 76 -10.28 2.09 15.36
C LEU A 76 -10.37 2.87 16.68
N ILE A 77 -10.20 4.19 16.62
CA ILE A 77 -10.33 5.09 17.77
C ILE A 77 -11.81 5.29 18.16
N ASN A 78 -12.71 5.32 17.17
CA ASN A 78 -14.14 5.65 17.34
C ASN A 78 -15.10 4.44 17.48
N LYS A 79 -14.61 3.26 17.88
CA LYS A 79 -15.42 2.09 18.33
C LYS A 79 -16.50 1.57 17.36
N ASN A 80 -16.31 1.69 16.04
CA ASN A 80 -17.24 1.11 15.05
C ASN A 80 -16.51 0.40 13.91
N LEU A 81 -15.53 -0.43 14.25
CA LEU A 81 -14.87 -1.31 13.29
C LEU A 81 -15.49 -2.70 13.37
N ASN A 82 -16.06 -3.18 12.27
CA ASN A 82 -16.58 -4.55 12.22
C ASN A 82 -15.43 -5.56 11.98
N LEU A 83 -15.70 -6.84 12.23
CA LEU A 83 -14.71 -7.90 12.15
C LEU A 83 -14.04 -8.00 10.77
N GLU A 84 -14.82 -7.85 9.70
CA GLU A 84 -14.32 -7.95 8.32
C GLU A 84 -13.33 -6.82 8.00
N GLN A 85 -13.64 -5.60 8.40
CA GLN A 85 -12.75 -4.45 8.23
C GLN A 85 -11.47 -4.64 9.04
N PHE A 86 -11.55 -5.15 10.27
CA PHE A 86 -10.37 -5.47 11.08
C PHE A 86 -9.44 -6.45 10.37
N GLN A 87 -9.97 -7.55 9.85
CA GLN A 87 -9.17 -8.56 9.15
C GLN A 87 -8.53 -8.03 7.87
N LYS A 88 -9.21 -7.13 7.14
CA LYS A 88 -8.66 -6.46 5.95
C LYS A 88 -7.51 -5.51 6.29
N ILE A 89 -7.57 -4.82 7.43
CA ILE A 89 -6.53 -3.86 7.84
C ILE A 89 -5.33 -4.57 8.47
N PHE A 90 -5.58 -5.57 9.31
CA PHE A 90 -4.55 -6.29 10.07
C PHE A 90 -4.42 -7.72 9.56
N SER A 91 -4.20 -7.85 8.25
CA SER A 91 -4.08 -9.14 7.55
C SER A 91 -2.83 -9.93 7.94
N ASP A 92 -1.75 -9.24 8.30
CA ASP A 92 -0.43 -9.84 8.51
C ASP A 92 0.41 -9.09 9.55
N GLN A 93 1.50 -9.73 9.98
CA GLN A 93 2.44 -9.21 10.96
C GLN A 93 3.08 -7.89 10.54
N GLN A 94 3.53 -7.79 9.29
CA GLN A 94 4.23 -6.61 8.79
C GLN A 94 3.30 -5.40 8.78
N THR A 95 2.04 -5.58 8.42
CA THR A 95 1.04 -4.51 8.47
C THR A 95 0.81 -4.02 9.90
N CYS A 96 0.73 -4.94 10.88
CA CYS A 96 0.62 -4.58 12.30
C CYS A 96 1.86 -3.82 12.80
N TYR A 97 3.08 -4.28 12.46
CA TYR A 97 4.30 -3.58 12.86
C TYR A 97 4.45 -2.21 12.20
N ARG A 98 4.08 -2.07 10.92
CA ARG A 98 4.05 -0.77 10.22
C ARG A 98 3.06 0.19 10.86
N PHE A 99 1.91 -0.32 11.31
CA PHE A 99 0.94 0.46 12.05
C PHE A 99 1.55 0.98 13.36
N LEU A 100 2.19 0.11 14.14
CA LEU A 100 2.89 0.50 15.37
C LEU A 100 4.03 1.49 15.12
N GLU A 101 4.74 1.36 14.01
CA GLU A 101 5.80 2.30 13.63
C GLU A 101 5.25 3.71 13.38
N LYS A 102 4.18 3.82 12.58
CA LYS A 102 3.48 5.09 12.32
C LYS A 102 2.94 5.69 13.62
N LEU A 103 2.38 4.85 14.49
CA LEU A 103 1.95 5.25 15.83
C LEU A 103 3.06 5.92 16.62
N LYS A 104 4.17 5.21 16.74
CA LYS A 104 5.20 5.51 17.72
C LYS A 104 6.11 6.64 17.27
N TRP A 105 6.38 6.73 15.96
CA TRP A 105 7.34 7.68 15.41
C TRP A 105 6.82 8.45 14.20
N GLY A 106 5.52 8.43 13.93
CA GLY A 106 4.89 9.24 12.86
C GLY A 106 5.10 10.75 13.07
N ASN A 107 5.15 11.19 14.32
CA ASN A 107 5.41 12.58 14.71
C ASN A 107 6.90 12.85 14.99
N GLY A 108 7.79 11.95 14.56
CA GLY A 108 9.23 12.04 14.80
C GLY A 108 9.73 11.03 15.85
N TYR A 109 11.00 10.64 15.70
CA TYR A 109 11.66 9.76 16.65
C TYR A 109 12.09 10.52 17.90
N HIS A 110 11.86 9.93 19.07
CA HIS A 110 12.36 10.43 20.35
C HIS A 110 12.78 9.21 21.19
N CYS A 111 14.08 9.09 21.47
CA CYS A 111 14.61 7.96 22.22
C CYS A 111 14.05 7.91 23.64
N SER A 112 13.41 6.80 24.02
CA SER A 112 12.81 6.63 25.36
C SER A 112 13.81 6.62 26.52
N LYS A 113 15.12 6.61 26.25
CA LYS A 113 16.18 6.58 27.26
C LYS A 113 16.90 7.91 27.44
N CYS A 114 16.97 8.75 26.41
CA CYS A 114 17.79 9.97 26.45
C CYS A 114 17.20 11.18 25.71
N GLY A 115 15.98 11.07 25.17
CA GLY A 115 15.29 12.15 24.47
C GLY A 115 15.84 12.53 23.10
N ASN A 116 16.93 11.91 22.63
CA ASN A 116 17.53 12.22 21.35
C ASN A 116 16.56 11.96 20.18
N THR A 117 16.57 12.85 19.18
CA THR A 117 15.67 12.79 18.03
C THR A 117 16.29 12.13 16.79
N LYS A 118 17.61 11.90 16.82
CA LYS A 118 18.34 11.24 15.74
C LYS A 118 18.45 9.73 15.98
N TYR A 119 18.30 8.96 14.90
CA TYR A 119 18.41 7.51 14.93
C TYR A 119 19.08 6.98 13.67
N ASN A 120 19.62 5.77 13.80
CA ASN A 120 20.04 4.90 12.72
C ASN A 120 19.10 3.69 12.67
N GLU A 121 19.16 2.92 11.58
CA GLU A 121 18.45 1.65 11.52
C GLU A 121 18.87 0.72 12.67
N GLY A 122 17.88 0.07 13.29
CA GLY A 122 18.11 -0.88 14.37
C GLY A 122 18.61 -2.23 13.87
N LYS A 123 18.95 -3.12 14.80
CA LYS A 123 19.45 -4.47 14.50
C LYS A 123 18.48 -5.32 13.66
N THR A 124 17.17 -5.10 13.81
CA THR A 124 16.13 -5.79 13.06
C THR A 124 15.13 -4.80 12.48
N LYS A 125 14.31 -5.26 11.52
CA LYS A 125 13.19 -4.48 10.98
C LYS A 125 12.29 -3.97 12.11
N PHE A 126 11.73 -2.77 11.93
CA PHE A 126 10.88 -2.10 12.92
C PHE A 126 11.58 -1.82 14.27
N MET A 127 12.90 -1.60 14.22
CA MET A 127 13.68 -1.06 15.32
C MET A 127 14.45 0.18 14.89
N ARG A 128 14.64 1.12 15.81
CA ARG A 128 15.49 2.29 15.62
C ARG A 128 16.56 2.31 16.69
N ARG A 129 17.81 2.52 16.27
CA ARG A 129 18.95 2.68 17.18
C ARG A 129 19.20 4.16 17.41
N CYS A 130 19.11 4.59 18.67
CA CYS A 130 19.44 5.96 19.03
C CYS A 130 20.91 6.27 18.68
N SER A 131 21.15 7.36 17.96
CA SER A 131 22.51 7.75 17.56
C SER A 131 23.36 8.28 18.72
N LYS A 132 22.73 8.71 19.83
CA LYS A 132 23.39 9.29 21.01
C LYS A 132 23.78 8.22 22.04
N CYS A 133 22.82 7.43 22.52
CA CYS A 133 23.04 6.45 23.58
C CYS A 133 23.15 4.99 23.07
N GLY A 134 22.96 4.77 21.77
CA GLY A 134 23.04 3.42 21.18
C GLY A 134 21.89 2.48 21.52
N TYR A 135 20.87 2.93 22.29
CA TYR A 135 19.70 2.13 22.63
C TYR A 135 18.92 1.68 21.40
N ASN A 136 18.63 0.39 21.30
CA ASN A 136 17.82 -0.17 20.22
C ASN A 136 16.37 -0.29 20.69
N GLU A 137 15.49 0.52 20.09
CA GLU A 137 14.09 0.58 20.47
C GLU A 137 13.24 -0.09 19.40
N SER A 138 12.43 -1.09 19.78
CA SER A 138 11.44 -1.69 18.89
C SER A 138 10.15 -0.86 18.85
N VAL A 139 9.37 -1.04 17.78
CA VAL A 139 8.00 -0.48 17.69
C VAL A 139 7.07 -0.99 18.79
N THR A 140 7.34 -2.18 19.35
CA THR A 140 6.59 -2.74 20.49
C THR A 140 7.16 -2.34 21.85
N SER A 141 8.29 -1.63 21.90
CA SER A 141 8.88 -1.19 23.17
C SER A 141 7.98 -0.18 23.87
N ASN A 142 7.84 -0.30 25.20
CA ASN A 142 7.01 0.58 26.01
C ASN A 142 5.54 0.64 25.57
N SER A 143 4.99 -0.47 25.05
CA SER A 143 3.56 -0.59 24.71
C SER A 143 2.95 -1.86 25.29
N ILE A 144 1.63 -2.01 25.16
CA ILE A 144 0.93 -3.25 25.53
C ILE A 144 1.48 -4.47 24.77
N PHE A 145 2.08 -4.27 23.60
CA PHE A 145 2.69 -5.34 22.79
C PHE A 145 4.14 -5.63 23.20
N HIS A 146 4.67 -4.93 24.20
CA HIS A 146 6.02 -5.19 24.69
C HIS A 146 6.16 -6.61 25.24
N GLY A 147 7.20 -7.31 24.79
CA GLY A 147 7.56 -8.64 25.30
C GLY A 147 6.59 -9.77 24.94
N ILE A 148 5.66 -9.56 24.00
CA ILE A 148 4.79 -10.66 23.55
C ILE A 148 5.64 -11.76 22.91
N ARG A 149 5.25 -13.02 23.16
CA ARG A 149 5.92 -14.22 22.64
C ARG A 149 5.06 -14.98 21.64
N PHE A 150 4.11 -14.30 21.03
CA PHE A 150 3.18 -14.83 20.04
C PHE A 150 2.95 -13.80 18.93
N PRO A 151 2.40 -14.20 17.77
CA PRO A 151 2.23 -13.32 16.61
C PRO A 151 1.45 -12.03 16.93
N ILE A 152 1.94 -10.89 16.42
CA ILE A 152 1.44 -9.55 16.75
C ILE A 152 0.01 -9.32 16.23
N GLU A 153 -0.33 -9.85 15.07
CA GLU A 153 -1.67 -9.84 14.46
C GLU A 153 -2.72 -10.50 15.36
N LYS A 154 -2.34 -11.61 16.03
CA LYS A 154 -3.20 -12.27 17.01
C LYS A 154 -3.37 -11.40 18.26
N ALA A 155 -2.32 -10.68 18.67
CA ALA A 155 -2.40 -9.73 19.79
C ALA A 155 -3.33 -8.55 19.45
N PHE A 156 -3.25 -8.01 18.24
CA PHE A 156 -4.17 -7.00 17.73
C PHE A 156 -5.61 -7.49 17.74
N PHE A 157 -5.85 -8.75 17.36
CA PHE A 157 -7.19 -9.33 17.41
C PHE A 157 -7.72 -9.39 18.85
N ILE A 158 -6.91 -9.91 19.80
CA ILE A 158 -7.31 -9.96 21.22
C ILE A 158 -7.60 -8.55 21.76
N LEU A 159 -6.82 -7.54 21.37
CA LEU A 159 -7.10 -6.15 21.72
C LEU A 159 -8.44 -5.68 21.14
N TYR A 160 -8.70 -5.97 19.86
CA TYR A 160 -9.92 -5.62 19.17
C TYR A 160 -11.16 -6.22 19.84
N VAL A 161 -11.18 -7.52 20.15
CA VAL A 161 -12.33 -8.15 20.81
C VAL A 161 -12.48 -7.76 22.27
N THR A 162 -11.39 -7.49 22.98
CA THR A 162 -11.48 -6.98 24.36
C THR A 162 -12.10 -5.58 24.41
N ASN A 163 -11.84 -4.75 23.39
CA ASN A 163 -12.36 -3.38 23.31
C ASN A 163 -13.77 -3.28 22.71
N ASN A 164 -14.11 -4.17 21.77
CA ASN A 164 -15.40 -4.18 21.10
C ASN A 164 -16.37 -5.13 21.81
N ARG A 165 -17.20 -4.57 22.70
CA ARG A 165 -18.21 -5.29 23.49
C ARG A 165 -19.39 -5.86 22.69
N GLN A 166 -19.41 -5.69 21.37
CA GLN A 166 -20.53 -6.19 20.53
C GLN A 166 -20.55 -7.71 20.40
N LYS A 167 -19.40 -8.38 20.55
CA LYS A 167 -19.30 -9.84 20.46
C LYS A 167 -18.27 -10.36 21.45
N GLU A 168 -18.76 -10.96 22.53
CA GLU A 168 -17.90 -11.60 23.52
C GLU A 168 -17.49 -12.98 23.04
N TYR A 169 -16.18 -13.20 22.91
CA TYR A 169 -15.61 -14.51 22.67
C TYR A 169 -15.09 -15.08 23.99
N THR A 170 -15.43 -16.34 24.26
CA THR A 170 -14.86 -17.07 25.38
C THR A 170 -13.36 -17.31 25.15
N LEU A 171 -12.61 -17.59 26.23
CA LEU A 171 -11.19 -17.92 26.10
C LEU A 171 -10.96 -19.17 25.25
N ASP A 172 -11.88 -20.13 25.30
CA ASP A 172 -11.83 -21.37 24.52
C ASP A 172 -12.04 -21.08 23.03
N GLN A 173 -13.04 -20.27 22.68
CA GLN A 173 -13.25 -19.83 21.30
C GLN A 173 -12.03 -19.08 20.74
N LEU A 174 -11.45 -18.17 21.53
CA LEU A 174 -10.24 -17.45 21.11
C LEU A 174 -9.03 -18.37 20.99
N SER A 175 -8.93 -19.38 21.86
CA SER A 175 -7.85 -20.37 21.84
C SER A 175 -7.87 -21.16 20.55
N GLU A 176 -9.05 -21.62 20.13
CA GLU A 176 -9.26 -22.34 18.89
C GLU A 176 -9.05 -21.44 17.66
N MET A 177 -9.71 -20.27 17.63
CA MET A 177 -9.62 -19.34 16.49
C MET A 177 -8.21 -18.83 16.23
N LEU A 178 -7.44 -18.56 17.29
CA LEU A 178 -6.10 -17.99 17.18
C LEU A 178 -5.00 -19.03 17.29
N ASP A 179 -5.30 -20.30 17.54
CA ASP A 179 -4.29 -21.33 17.84
C ASP A 179 -3.28 -20.83 18.89
N LEU A 180 -3.81 -20.42 20.04
CA LEU A 180 -3.04 -19.92 21.19
C LEU A 180 -3.50 -20.61 22.46
N ARG A 181 -2.59 -20.85 23.40
CA ARG A 181 -2.96 -21.38 24.73
C ARG A 181 -3.89 -20.39 25.45
N ARG A 182 -4.93 -20.90 26.11
CA ARG A 182 -5.86 -20.10 26.94
C ARG A 182 -5.15 -19.14 27.88
N ASN A 183 -4.10 -19.60 28.57
CA ASN A 183 -3.32 -18.78 29.50
C ASN A 183 -2.62 -17.61 28.80
N THR A 184 -2.15 -17.78 27.56
CA THR A 184 -1.54 -16.68 26.78
C THR A 184 -2.58 -15.60 26.50
N ILE A 185 -3.77 -15.99 26.07
CA ILE A 185 -4.87 -15.06 25.78
C ILE A 185 -5.31 -14.36 27.07
N TRP A 186 -5.51 -15.11 28.16
CA TRP A 186 -5.92 -14.56 29.44
C TRP A 186 -4.89 -13.57 30.00
N ASN A 187 -3.61 -13.93 30.01
CA ASN A 187 -2.53 -13.04 30.44
C ASN A 187 -2.50 -11.75 29.62
N PHE A 188 -2.70 -11.85 28.30
CA PHE A 188 -2.71 -10.67 27.44
C PHE A 188 -3.96 -9.81 27.63
N LYS A 189 -5.15 -10.42 27.79
CA LYS A 189 -6.39 -9.72 28.18
C LYS A 189 -6.22 -8.98 29.50
N LYS A 190 -5.65 -9.64 30.52
CA LYS A 190 -5.34 -9.02 31.81
C LYS A 190 -4.35 -7.86 31.69
N LYS A 191 -3.33 -8.00 30.85
CA LYS A 191 -2.40 -6.92 30.53
C LYS A 191 -3.13 -5.73 29.92
N ILE A 192 -4.06 -5.98 28.98
CA ILE A 192 -4.92 -4.94 28.40
C ILE A 192 -5.72 -4.29 29.54
N GLU A 193 -6.57 -5.04 30.25
CA GLU A 193 -7.41 -4.56 31.36
C GLU A 193 -6.64 -3.73 32.40
N SER A 194 -5.43 -4.14 32.79
CA SER A 194 -4.62 -3.40 33.78
C SER A 194 -4.25 -1.97 33.32
N VAL A 195 -4.08 -1.77 32.02
CA VAL A 195 -3.88 -0.44 31.45
C VAL A 195 -5.18 0.36 31.55
N TYR A 196 -6.34 -0.30 31.38
CA TYR A 196 -7.65 0.32 31.50
C TYR A 196 -7.95 0.78 32.94
N ASP A 197 -7.63 -0.05 33.93
CA ASP A 197 -7.95 0.25 35.33
C ASP A 197 -7.08 1.37 35.91
N SER A 198 -5.85 1.56 35.40
CA SER A 198 -4.94 2.62 35.86
C SER A 198 -5.37 4.06 35.50
N ASP A 199 -6.41 4.24 34.68
CA ASP A 199 -6.83 5.53 34.10
C ASP A 199 -8.23 5.97 34.62
N SER A 200 -8.67 5.43 35.76
CA SER A 200 -10.06 5.50 36.26
C SER A 200 -10.54 6.86 36.80
N SER A 201 -10.01 7.99 36.35
CA SER A 201 -10.48 9.34 36.73
C SER A 201 -10.86 10.23 35.55
N LYS A 202 -11.61 9.70 34.57
CA LYS A 202 -12.68 10.43 33.84
C LYS A 202 -13.46 9.49 32.93
N SER A 203 -14.77 9.76 32.89
CA SER A 203 -15.82 9.00 32.20
C SER A 203 -15.53 8.71 30.72
N SER A 204 -15.74 7.44 30.36
CA SER A 204 -16.17 6.93 29.04
C SER A 204 -15.24 7.18 27.84
N THR A 205 -14.51 6.12 27.44
CA THR A 205 -13.78 5.98 26.16
C THR A 205 -12.39 6.60 26.09
N VAL A 206 -11.57 6.48 27.15
CA VAL A 206 -10.24 7.12 27.18
C VAL A 206 -9.12 6.13 27.45
N LEU A 207 -9.03 4.99 26.74
CA LEU A 207 -7.94 4.02 26.99
C LEU A 207 -7.32 3.38 25.73
N VAL A 208 -7.67 3.90 24.55
CA VAL A 208 -6.87 3.75 23.33
C VAL A 208 -6.02 5.01 23.10
N HIS A 209 -6.33 6.13 23.77
CA HIS A 209 -5.57 7.38 23.65
C HIS A 209 -4.11 7.25 24.13
N ASN A 210 -3.83 6.29 25.01
CA ASN A 210 -2.47 5.98 25.50
C ASN A 210 -1.74 4.87 24.72
N LEU A 211 -2.32 4.34 23.62
CA LEU A 211 -1.47 3.79 22.55
C LEU A 211 -0.66 4.92 21.87
N PHE A 212 -0.98 6.19 22.14
CA PHE A 212 -0.54 7.36 21.37
C PHE A 212 0.10 8.52 22.15
N SER A 213 0.11 8.55 23.49
CA SER A 213 0.82 9.62 24.23
C SER A 213 1.40 9.12 25.55
N THR A 214 2.72 9.23 25.69
CA THR A 214 3.53 9.57 26.90
C THR A 214 4.97 9.08 26.65
N HIS A 215 5.84 9.84 25.98
CA HIS A 215 6.52 11.00 26.54
C HIS A 215 5.64 11.88 27.44
N LEU A 216 5.58 11.50 28.72
CA LEU A 216 5.37 12.41 29.83
C LEU A 216 6.51 12.18 30.82
N ASN A 217 7.71 12.57 30.37
CA ASN A 217 8.54 13.62 30.97
C ASN A 217 9.75 13.85 30.06
#